data_AF-A0A0Q6YHM6-F1
#
_entry.id   AF-A0A0Q6YHM6-F1
#
_cell.length_a   1.000
_cell.length_b   1.000
_cell.length_c   1.000
_cell.angle_alpha   90.00
_cell.angle_beta   90.00
_cell.angle_gamma   90.00
#
_symmetry.space_group_name_H-M   'P 1'
#
loop_
_entity.id
_entity.type
_entity.pdbx_description
1 polymer ?
#
loop_
_entity_poly.entity_id
_entity_poly.type
_entity_poly.pdbx_seq_one_letter_code
_entity_poly.pdbx_strand_id
1 'polypeptide(L)'
;MGRCRALVVSYHRAIDSGRAAAGIGAFADDAEFEAHGRVFRGRDEILGFLKAREANSGRQTVHVVANEVVNVQDDGSDDQRS
;
A
#
# COMPACT_ATOMS: atom_id res chain seq x y z
N MET A 1 1.31 -0.37 16.89
CA MET A 1 0.54 -1.38 16.12
C MET A 1 -0.74 -0.86 15.47
N GLY A 2 -1.66 -0.20 16.19
CA GLY A 2 -2.99 0.14 15.64
C GLY A 2 -3.01 0.96 14.35
N ARG A 3 -2.06 1.90 14.16
CA ARG A 3 -2.01 2.75 12.96
C ARG A 3 -1.56 2.00 11.70
N CYS A 4 -0.54 1.16 11.77
CA CYS A 4 -0.07 0.35 10.64
C CYS A 4 -1.16 -0.60 10.16
N ARG A 5 -1.80 -1.31 11.11
CA ARG A 5 -2.94 -2.18 10.81
C ARG A 5 -4.09 -1.43 10.16
N ALA A 6 -4.47 -0.28 10.71
CA ALA A 6 -5.56 0.52 10.16
C ALA A 6 -5.28 0.97 8.71
N LEU A 7 -4.02 1.32 8.39
CA LEU A 7 -3.59 1.70 7.05
C LEU A 7 -3.69 0.54 6.06
N VAL A 8 -3.17 -0.64 6.43
CA VAL A 8 -3.21 -1.83 5.57
C VAL A 8 -4.65 -2.30 5.34
N VAL A 9 -5.45 -2.35 6.42
CA VAL A 9 -6.86 -2.76 6.32
C VAL A 9 -7.67 -1.77 5.48
N SER A 10 -7.46 -0.46 5.62
CA SER A 10 -8.20 0.54 4.83
C SER A 10 -7.86 0.46 3.34
N TYR A 11 -6.58 0.25 3.01
CA TYR A 11 -6.13 0.02 1.64
C TYR A 11 -6.80 -1.20 1.01
N HIS A 12 -6.76 -2.36 1.68
CA HIS A 12 -7.41 -3.57 1.15
C HIS A 12 -8.92 -3.47 1.09
N ARG A 13 -9.55 -2.80 2.07
CA ARG A 13 -10.99 -2.55 2.04
C ARG A 13 -11.40 -1.68 0.85
N ALA A 14 -10.59 -0.68 0.49
CA ALA A 14 -10.83 0.14 -0.69
C ALA A 14 -10.84 -0.74 -1.96
N ILE A 15 -9.87 -1.66 -2.08
CA ILE A 15 -9.82 -2.64 -3.17
C ILE A 15 -11.05 -3.54 -3.19
N ASP A 16 -11.41 -4.13 -2.05
CA ASP A 16 -12.53 -5.09 -1.97
C ASP A 16 -13.89 -4.42 -2.20
N SER A 17 -13.99 -3.12 -1.95
CA SER A 17 -15.18 -2.31 -2.28
C SER A 17 -15.23 -1.82 -3.73
N GLY A 18 -14.27 -2.20 -4.57
CA GLY A 18 -14.18 -1.72 -5.95
C GLY A 18 -13.82 -0.24 -6.05
N ARG A 19 -13.11 0.31 -5.06
CA ARG A 19 -12.63 1.70 -5.02
C ARG A 19 -11.13 1.76 -4.79
N ALA A 20 -10.38 0.95 -5.54
CA ALA A 20 -8.95 0.76 -5.33
C ALA A 20 -8.16 2.08 -5.35
N ALA A 21 -8.55 3.06 -6.17
CA ALA A 21 -7.86 4.35 -6.26
C ALA A 21 -7.93 5.15 -4.94
N ALA A 22 -8.96 4.94 -4.11
CA ALA A 22 -9.06 5.58 -2.79
C ALA A 22 -7.96 5.11 -1.82
N GLY A 23 -7.31 3.98 -2.10
CA GLY A 23 -6.20 3.44 -1.31
C GLY A 23 -4.85 4.11 -1.55
N ILE A 24 -4.73 5.06 -2.49
CA ILE A 24 -3.45 5.65 -2.88
C ILE A 24 -2.70 6.34 -1.73
N GLY A 25 -3.44 6.82 -0.72
CA GLY A 25 -2.86 7.44 0.48
C GLY A 25 -2.04 6.49 1.36
N ALA A 26 -2.06 5.18 1.09
CA ALA A 26 -1.22 4.21 1.78
C ALA A 26 0.24 4.19 1.28
N PHE A 27 0.52 4.83 0.13
CA PHE A 27 1.84 4.83 -0.50
C PHE A 27 2.56 6.16 -0.28
N ALA A 28 3.87 6.09 0.02
CA ALA A 28 4.77 7.23 -0.03
C ALA A 28 4.91 7.77 -1.47
N ASP A 29 5.44 8.98 -1.62
CA ASP A 29 5.60 9.66 -2.91
C ASP A 29 6.50 8.88 -3.85
N ASP A 30 7.56 8.29 -3.28
CA ASP A 30 8.63 7.51 -3.91
C ASP A 30 8.45 5.99 -3.76
N ALA A 31 7.25 5.54 -3.36
CA ALA A 31 7.00 4.13 -3.12
C ALA A 31 7.25 3.27 -4.38
N GLU A 32 7.82 2.09 -4.19
CA GLU A 32 7.83 1.03 -5.19
C GLU A 32 6.79 -0.03 -4.83
N PHE A 33 6.02 -0.49 -5.82
CA PHE A 33 4.98 -1.50 -5.64
C PHE A 33 5.08 -2.56 -6.72
N GLU A 34 5.24 -3.82 -6.32
CA GLU A 34 5.28 -4.95 -7.26
C GLU A 34 3.92 -5.64 -7.34
N ALA A 35 3.38 -5.75 -8.55
CA ALA A 35 2.20 -6.56 -8.83
C ALA A 35 2.25 -7.16 -10.23
N HIS A 36 1.85 -8.42 -10.36
CA HIS A 36 1.81 -9.15 -11.64
C HIS A 36 3.16 -9.14 -12.39
N GLY A 37 4.28 -9.27 -11.67
CA GLY A 37 5.63 -9.29 -12.25
C GLY A 37 6.11 -7.93 -12.78
N ARG A 38 5.44 -6.84 -12.40
CA ARG A 38 5.82 -5.46 -12.75
C ARG A 38 6.02 -4.64 -11.49
N VAL A 39 7.03 -3.78 -11.51
CA VAL A 39 7.26 -2.76 -10.48
C VAL A 39 6.69 -1.44 -10.98
N PHE A 40 5.83 -0.83 -10.16
CA PHE A 40 5.28 0.51 -10.34
C PHE A 40 6.03 1.44 -9.40
N ARG A 41 6.55 2.56 -9.93
CA ARG A 41 7.41 3.49 -9.21
C ARG A 41 6.73 4.83 -9.01
N GLY A 42 6.71 5.26 -7.75
CA GLY A 42 6.09 6.49 -7.32
C GLY A 42 4.56 6.44 -7.35
N ARG A 43 3.96 7.45 -6.73
CA ARG A 43 2.52 7.49 -6.53
C ARG A 43 1.71 7.49 -7.83
N ASP A 44 2.20 8.11 -8.90
CA ASP A 44 1.47 8.25 -10.15
C ASP A 44 1.30 6.91 -10.90
N GLU A 45 2.36 6.11 -11.00
CA GLU A 45 2.29 4.79 -11.64
C GLU A 45 1.40 3.83 -10.84
N ILE A 46 1.52 3.88 -9.51
CA ILE A 46 0.70 3.09 -8.59
C ILE A 46 -0.77 3.49 -8.71
N LEU A 47 -1.07 4.79 -8.78
CA LEU A 47 -2.43 5.28 -8.99
C LEU A 47 -2.99 4.82 -10.34
N GLY A 48 -2.17 4.83 -11.40
CA GLY A 48 -2.53 4.27 -12.70
C GLY A 48 -2.92 2.80 -12.62
N PHE A 49 -2.13 1.99 -11.91
CA PHE A 49 -2.44 0.59 -11.63
C PHE A 49 -3.77 0.41 -10.88
N LEU A 50 -3.99 1.19 -9.80
CA LEU A 50 -5.20 1.10 -8.99
C LEU A 50 -6.45 1.50 -9.78
N LYS A 51 -6.36 2.54 -10.63
CA LYS A 51 -7.46 2.93 -11.53
C LYS A 51 -7.76 1.86 -12.57
N ALA A 52 -6.73 1.25 -13.17
CA ALA A 52 -6.92 0.14 -14.11
C ALA A 52 -7.58 -1.07 -13.45
N ARG A 53 -7.22 -1.34 -12.19
CA ARG A 53 -7.88 -2.37 -11.38
C ARG A 53 -9.33 -2.03 -11.09
N GLU A 54 -9.62 -0.80 -10.69
CA GLU A 54 -10.96 -0.31 -10.37
C GLU A 54 -11.91 -0.38 -11.57
N ALA A 55 -11.41 -0.08 -12.77
CA ALA A 55 -12.17 -0.20 -14.01
C ALA A 55 -12.59 -1.64 -14.35
N ASN A 56 -11.94 -2.65 -13.77
CA ASN A 56 -12.30 -4.06 -13.96
C ASN A 56 -13.43 -4.49 -13.01
N SER A 57 -14.66 -4.07 -13.32
CA SER A 57 -15.86 -4.24 -12.49
C SER A 57 -16.29 -5.70 -12.25
N GLY A 58 -15.81 -6.64 -13.08
CA GLY A 58 -16.07 -8.07 -12.87
C GLY A 58 -15.20 -8.70 -11.76
N ARG A 59 -14.18 -7.97 -11.28
CA ARG A 59 -13.25 -8.49 -10.28
C ARG A 59 -13.84 -8.35 -8.87
N GLN A 60 -14.03 -9.49 -8.20
CA GLN A 60 -14.39 -9.54 -6.79
C GLN A 60 -13.20 -10.07 -5.98
N THR A 61 -12.82 -9.35 -4.92
CA THR A 61 -11.78 -9.79 -4.00
C THR A 61 -12.21 -9.59 -2.55
N VAL A 62 -11.67 -10.43 -1.68
CA VAL A 62 -11.72 -10.29 -0.23
C VAL A 62 -10.31 -10.56 0.29
N HIS A 63 -9.71 -9.61 0.99
CA HIS A 63 -8.42 -9.79 1.63
C HIS A 63 -8.59 -10.12 3.11
N VAL A 64 -7.90 -11.17 3.56
CA VAL A 64 -7.79 -11.51 4.98
C VAL A 64 -6.39 -11.15 5.45
N VAL A 65 -6.31 -10.30 6.48
CA VAL A 65 -5.05 -9.88 7.10
C VAL A 65 -4.91 -10.60 8.44
N ALA A 66 -3.85 -11.37 8.62
CA ALA A 66 -3.56 -12.13 9.83
C ALA A 66 -2.05 -12.19 10.09
N ASN A 67 -1.66 -12.56 11.32
CA ASN A 67 -0.27 -12.75 11.74
C ASN A 67 0.62 -11.52 11.52
N GLU A 68 0.06 -10.32 11.76
CA GLU A 68 0.76 -9.05 11.56
C GLU A 68 1.94 -8.90 12.53
N VAL A 69 3.13 -8.64 12.00
CA VAL A 69 4.32 -8.28 12.77
C VAL A 69 4.75 -6.88 12.33
N VAL A 70 5.00 -5.99 13.29
CA VAL A 70 5.45 -4.61 13.03
C VAL A 70 6.78 -4.41 13.71
N ASN A 71 7.81 -4.19 12.89
CA ASN A 71 9.15 -3.84 13.35
C ASN A 71 9.37 -2.35 13.11
N VAL A 72 10.00 -1.68 14.08
CA VAL A 72 10.51 -0.32 13.90
C VAL A 72 11.95 -0.47 13.40
N GLN A 73 12.25 0.07 12.22
CA GLN A 73 13.64 0.27 11.81
C GLN A 73 14.10 1.61 12.37
N ASP A 74 15.21 1.57 13.10
CA ASP A 74 15.97 2.76 13.44
C ASP A 74 16.85 3.07 12.23
N ASP A 75 16.83 4.31 11.75
CA ASP A 75 17.56 4.71 10.53
C ASP A 75 19.06 4.92 10.76
N GLY A 76 19.54 4.64 11.98
CA GLY A 76 20.96 4.64 12.33
C GLY A 76 21.59 6.03 12.26
N SER A 77 20.79 7.10 12.34
CA SER A 77 21.30 8.47 12.45
C SER A 77 21.85 8.77 13.84
N ASP A 78 22.88 8.01 14.25
CA ASP A 78 23.79 8.45 15.31
C ASP A 78 24.56 9.67 14.79
N ASP A 79 24.06 10.85 15.16
CA ASP A 79 24.82 12.11 15.11
C ASP A 79 26.18 11.88 15.78
N GLN A 80 27.25 11.78 14.96
CA GLN A 80 28.60 11.99 15.43
C GLN A 80 28.75 13.44 15.90
N ARG A 81 28.37 13.71 17.15
CA ARG A 81 28.87 14.85 17.93
C ARG A 81 30.11 14.39 18.68
N SER A 82 31.28 14.69 18.10
CA SER A 82 32.53 14.90 18.85
C SER A 82 32.82 16.39 18.94
#